data_AF-A0A969EQN9-F1
#
_entry.id   AF-A0A969EQN9-F1
#
_cell.length_a   1.000
_cell.length_b   1.000
_cell.length_c   1.000
_cell.angle_alpha   90.00
_cell.angle_beta   90.00
_cell.angle_gamma   90.00
#
_symmetry.space_group_name_H-M   'P 1'
#
loop_
_entity.id
_entity.type
_entity.pdbx_description
1 polymer ?
#
loop_
_entity_poly.entity_id
_entity_poly.type
_entity_poly.pdbx_seq_one_letter_code
_entity_poly.pdbx_strand_id
1 'polypeptide(L)'
;MTDTTYADNPTTASSSNWMNWLFVLGLVYLLLVAVGMIGSGFKAAAGDHAKELFAFASNPFTALVVGTVATALIQSSSTVTSIIVGLVAGGLPVAIAIPMVMGANIGTTITNTIVSLGHVRQGEEFKRAFAAATIHDFFNLISVVIFLPLEIMFGFLQKTGAYIA
;
A
#
# COMPACT_ATOMS: atom_id res chain seq x y z
N MET A 1 -58.25 1.22 -28.46
CA MET A 1 -57.36 0.05 -28.25
C MET A 1 -56.09 0.33 -29.03
N THR A 2 -54.93 0.66 -28.47
CA THR A 2 -54.41 0.79 -27.11
C THR A 2 -53.22 1.75 -27.21
N ASP A 3 -53.22 2.83 -26.43
CA ASP A 3 -52.05 3.70 -26.24
C ASP A 3 -50.90 2.89 -25.66
N THR A 4 -49.81 2.75 -26.41
CA THR A 4 -48.55 2.22 -25.88
C THR A 4 -47.86 3.34 -25.11
N THR A 5 -48.07 3.30 -23.80
CA THR A 5 -47.39 4.10 -22.79
C THR A 5 -45.88 3.89 -22.91
N TYR A 6 -45.16 4.85 -23.49
CA TYR A 6 -43.72 4.99 -23.29
C TYR A 6 -43.55 5.41 -21.83
N ALA A 7 -43.16 4.47 -20.98
CA ALA A 7 -42.77 4.76 -19.62
C ALA A 7 -41.44 5.53 -19.65
N ASP A 8 -41.46 6.76 -19.16
CA ASP A 8 -40.29 7.58 -18.90
C ASP A 8 -39.27 6.82 -18.03
N ASN A 9 -38.05 6.67 -18.54
CA ASN A 9 -36.91 6.27 -17.71
C ASN A 9 -36.65 7.38 -16.69
N PRO A 10 -36.63 7.10 -15.37
CA PRO A 10 -36.32 8.12 -14.38
C PRO A 10 -34.90 8.63 -14.61
N THR A 11 -34.80 9.94 -14.81
CA THR A 11 -33.57 10.72 -14.92
C THR A 11 -32.67 10.41 -13.72
N THR A 12 -31.51 9.80 -13.98
CA THR A 12 -30.46 9.64 -12.96
C THR A 12 -30.06 11.03 -12.48
N ALA A 13 -30.39 11.35 -11.23
CA ALA A 13 -29.98 12.59 -10.59
C ALA A 13 -28.45 12.74 -10.69
N SER A 14 -28.00 13.80 -11.36
CA SER A 14 -26.60 14.19 -11.43
C SER A 14 -26.14 14.53 -10.01
N SER A 15 -25.49 13.58 -9.32
CA SER A 15 -24.82 13.87 -8.06
C SER A 15 -23.74 14.92 -8.32
N SER A 16 -23.75 16.02 -7.57
CA SER A 16 -22.79 17.10 -7.75
C SER A 16 -21.37 16.60 -7.46
N ASN A 17 -20.54 16.49 -8.51
CA ASN A 17 -19.15 16.04 -8.43
C ASN A 17 -18.32 16.82 -7.37
N TRP A 18 -18.70 18.07 -7.09
CA TRP A 18 -18.12 18.92 -6.04
C TRP A 18 -18.21 18.30 -4.64
N MET A 19 -19.33 17.67 -4.28
CA MET A 19 -19.49 17.04 -2.97
C MET A 19 -18.51 15.86 -2.81
N ASN A 20 -18.30 15.09 -3.88
CA ASN A 20 -17.34 14.00 -3.90
C ASN A 20 -15.90 14.52 -3.72
N TRP A 21 -15.55 15.66 -4.34
CA TRP A 21 -14.24 16.29 -4.15
C TRP A 21 -14.02 16.77 -2.72
N LEU A 22 -15.03 17.39 -2.09
CA LEU A 22 -14.95 17.74 -0.66
C LEU A 22 -14.79 16.50 0.23
N PHE A 23 -15.50 15.41 -0.09
CA PHE A 23 -15.38 14.16 0.64
C PHE A 23 -13.98 13.54 0.50
N VAL A 24 -13.41 13.53 -0.71
CA VAL A 24 -12.03 13.07 -0.95
C VAL A 24 -11.03 13.90 -0.14
N LEU A 25 -11.17 15.24 -0.12
CA LEU A 25 -10.31 16.10 0.70
C LEU A 25 -10.43 15.78 2.20
N GLY A 26 -11.65 15.50 2.68
CA GLY A 26 -11.89 15.06 4.04
C GLY A 26 -11.21 13.73 4.37
N LEU A 27 -11.28 12.75 3.46
CA LEU A 27 -10.60 11.46 3.61
C LEU A 27 -9.07 11.61 3.61
N VAL A 28 -8.52 12.46 2.74
CA VAL A 28 -7.09 12.75 2.71
C VAL A 28 -6.65 13.42 4.01
N TYR A 29 -7.41 14.40 4.51
CA TYR A 29 -7.13 15.02 5.80
C TYR A 29 -7.14 14.00 6.94
N LEU A 30 -8.14 13.14 6.99
CA LEU A 30 -8.24 12.07 7.99
C LEU A 30 -7.05 11.10 7.90
N LEU A 31 -6.63 10.73 6.69
CA LEU A 31 -5.44 9.89 6.46
C LEU A 31 -4.19 10.57 7.04
N LEU A 32 -3.98 11.87 6.76
CA LEU A 32 -2.83 12.61 7.26
C LEU A 32 -2.82 12.69 8.80
N VAL A 33 -3.99 12.90 9.42
CA VAL A 33 -4.13 12.86 10.88
C VAL A 33 -3.78 11.48 11.43
N ALA A 34 -4.28 10.41 10.82
CA ALA A 34 -3.98 9.04 11.24
C ALA A 34 -2.48 8.73 11.16
N VAL A 35 -1.81 9.13 10.07
CA VAL A 35 -0.35 8.98 9.92
C VAL A 35 0.40 9.76 11.02
N GLY A 36 -0.03 10.98 11.34
CA GLY A 36 0.54 11.77 12.43
C GLY A 36 0.37 11.10 13.80
N MET A 37 -0.80 10.51 14.07
CA MET A 37 -1.07 9.76 15.30
C MET A 37 -0.23 8.48 15.40
N ILE A 38 -0.01 7.77 14.29
CA ILE A 38 0.87 6.60 14.25
C ILE A 38 2.30 7.02 14.59
N GLY A 39 2.80 8.12 14.03
CA GLY A 39 4.14 8.61 14.31
C GLY A 39 4.34 9.00 15.78
N SER A 40 3.37 9.71 16.38
CA SER A 40 3.42 10.07 17.80
C SER A 40 3.27 8.86 18.72
N GLY A 41 2.37 7.93 18.38
CA GLY A 41 2.17 6.68 19.10
C GLY A 41 3.40 5.76 19.03
N PHE A 42 4.02 5.65 17.87
CA PHE A 42 5.27 4.90 17.71
C PHE A 42 6.40 5.51 18.53
N LYS A 43 6.55 6.84 18.52
CA LYS A 43 7.55 7.52 19.34
C LYS A 43 7.32 7.28 20.85
N ALA A 44 6.06 7.30 21.28
CA ALA A 44 5.70 6.99 22.66
C ALA A 44 5.94 5.51 23.04
N ALA A 45 5.64 4.58 22.13
CA ALA A 45 5.80 3.14 22.36
C ALA A 45 7.25 2.66 22.25
N ALA A 46 8.03 3.24 21.34
CA ALA A 46 9.43 2.89 21.13
C ALA A 46 10.34 3.45 22.24
N GLY A 47 10.00 4.62 22.79
CA GLY A 47 10.63 5.19 23.99
C GLY A 47 12.16 5.08 24.00
N ASP A 48 12.72 4.59 25.11
CA ASP A 48 14.15 4.34 25.28
C ASP A 48 14.65 3.07 24.57
N HIS A 49 13.74 2.18 24.15
CA HIS A 49 14.06 0.90 23.48
C HIS A 49 14.17 1.02 21.96
N ALA A 50 13.98 2.22 21.38
CA ALA A 50 14.07 2.44 19.94
C ALA A 50 15.38 1.90 19.35
N LYS A 51 16.50 2.04 20.08
CA LYS A 51 17.82 1.52 19.67
C LYS A 51 17.87 -0.01 19.54
N GLU A 52 17.27 -0.77 20.46
CA GLU A 52 17.21 -2.24 20.37
C GLU A 52 16.25 -2.70 19.28
N LEU A 53 15.12 -1.99 19.12
CA LEU A 53 14.16 -2.26 18.05
C LEU A 53 14.80 -2.06 16.67
N PHE A 54 15.59 -0.99 16.50
CA PHE A 54 16.33 -0.72 15.27
C PHE A 54 17.51 -1.68 15.07
N ALA A 55 18.14 -2.16 16.14
CA ALA A 55 19.18 -3.18 16.06
C ALA A 55 18.64 -4.53 15.57
N PHE A 56 17.43 -4.93 15.99
CA PHE A 56 16.76 -6.13 15.47
C PHE A 56 16.34 -5.97 14.00
N ALA A 57 15.92 -4.78 13.60
CA ALA A 57 15.54 -4.45 12.24
C ALA A 57 16.73 -4.22 11.28
N SER A 58 17.97 -4.46 11.73
CA SER A 58 19.20 -4.32 10.93
C SER A 58 19.29 -5.26 9.72
N ASN A 59 18.46 -6.31 9.66
CA ASN A 59 18.40 -7.21 8.51
C ASN A 59 17.35 -6.72 7.49
N PRO A 60 17.76 -6.27 6.28
CA PRO A 60 16.86 -5.82 5.22
C PRO A 60 15.83 -6.88 4.80
N PHE A 61 16.16 -8.17 4.89
CA PHE A 61 15.23 -9.25 4.58
C PHE A 61 14.11 -9.37 5.62
N THR A 62 14.42 -9.16 6.90
CA THR A 62 13.40 -9.14 7.96
C THR A 62 12.44 -7.98 7.74
N ALA A 63 12.98 -6.79 7.42
CA ALA A 63 12.17 -5.62 7.07
C ALA A 63 11.28 -5.89 5.83
N LEU A 64 11.81 -6.52 4.79
CA LEU A 64 11.02 -6.94 3.62
C LEU A 64 9.85 -7.85 4.03
N VAL A 65 10.11 -8.90 4.82
CA VAL A 65 9.07 -9.85 5.26
C VAL A 65 8.01 -9.15 6.10
N VAL A 66 8.40 -8.25 7.02
CA VAL A 66 7.45 -7.46 7.82
C VAL A 66 6.50 -6.68 6.91
N GLY A 67 7.03 -5.99 5.90
CA GLY A 67 6.22 -5.26 4.93
C GLY A 67 5.26 -6.18 4.15
N THR A 68 5.76 -7.33 3.68
CA THR A 68 4.96 -8.31 2.94
C THR A 68 3.82 -8.87 3.77
N VAL A 69 4.11 -9.30 5.01
CA VAL A 69 3.10 -9.85 5.92
C VAL A 69 2.10 -8.77 6.33
N ALA A 70 2.57 -7.56 6.66
CA ALA A 70 1.69 -6.45 7.00
C ALA A 70 0.71 -6.15 5.87
N THR A 71 1.17 -6.11 4.62
CA THR A 71 0.28 -5.91 3.48
C THR A 71 -0.60 -7.11 3.19
N ALA A 72 -0.14 -8.35 3.35
CA ALA A 72 -1.01 -9.51 3.17
C ALA A 72 -2.17 -9.51 4.17
N LEU A 73 -1.92 -9.06 5.42
CA LEU A 73 -2.93 -8.96 6.47
C LEU A 73 -3.88 -7.76 6.27
N ILE A 74 -3.33 -6.58 5.95
CA ILE A 74 -4.10 -5.35 5.76
C ILE A 74 -4.75 -5.30 4.37
N GLN A 75 -4.26 -6.09 3.42
CA GLN A 75 -4.65 -6.18 2.01
C GLN A 75 -4.50 -4.88 1.19
N SER A 76 -3.95 -3.83 1.78
CA SER A 76 -3.74 -2.52 1.15
C SER A 76 -2.28 -2.08 1.32
N SER A 77 -1.51 -2.13 0.25
CA SER A 77 -0.11 -1.69 0.25
C SER A 77 0.03 -0.18 0.40
N SER A 78 -0.92 0.61 -0.09
CA SER A 78 -0.95 2.06 0.12
C SER A 78 -1.13 2.39 1.60
N THR A 79 -2.06 1.71 2.28
CA THR A 79 -2.26 1.87 3.74
C THR A 79 -1.01 1.48 4.51
N VAL A 80 -0.39 0.34 4.20
CA VAL A 80 0.85 -0.10 4.86
C VAL A 80 2.00 0.87 4.60
N THR A 81 2.13 1.38 3.38
CA THR A 81 3.15 2.39 3.04
C THR A 81 2.93 3.69 3.83
N SER A 82 1.68 4.16 3.96
CA SER A 82 1.36 5.34 4.79
C SER A 82 1.69 5.12 6.27
N ILE A 83 1.44 3.92 6.80
CA ILE A 83 1.85 3.54 8.16
C ILE A 83 3.38 3.63 8.27
N ILE A 84 4.13 3.02 7.35
CA ILE A 84 5.60 3.05 7.34
C ILE A 84 6.12 4.49 7.31
N VAL A 85 5.54 5.36 6.48
CA VAL A 85 5.89 6.79 6.44
C VAL A 85 5.65 7.46 7.81
N GLY A 86 4.53 7.15 8.47
CA GLY A 86 4.26 7.60 9.84
C GLY A 86 5.30 7.12 10.85
N LEU A 87 5.74 5.86 10.74
CA LEU A 87 6.80 5.31 11.60
C LEU A 87 8.14 6.03 11.36
N VAL A 88 8.48 6.34 10.11
CA VAL A 88 9.67 7.14 9.77
C VAL A 88 9.60 8.53 10.40
N ALA A 89 8.43 9.20 10.35
CA ALA A 89 8.22 10.46 11.05
C ALA A 89 8.35 10.33 12.58
N GLY A 90 8.08 9.14 13.13
CA GLY A 90 8.27 8.80 14.54
C GLY A 90 9.71 8.42 14.93
N GLY A 91 10.64 8.32 13.97
CA GLY A 91 12.06 8.04 14.20
C GLY A 91 12.56 6.69 13.68
N LEU A 92 11.73 5.92 12.97
CA LEU A 92 12.18 4.70 12.29
C LEU A 92 13.23 5.04 11.20
N PRO A 93 14.41 4.39 11.20
CA PRO A 93 15.43 4.64 10.19
C PRO A 93 14.95 4.35 8.76
N VAL A 94 15.22 5.28 7.85
CA VAL A 94 14.87 5.16 6.41
C VAL A 94 15.47 3.89 5.79
N ALA A 95 16.67 3.49 6.21
CA ALA A 95 17.33 2.26 5.78
C ALA A 95 16.51 0.99 6.03
N ILE A 96 15.67 0.99 7.08
CA ILE A 96 14.77 -0.12 7.43
C ILE A 96 13.42 0.06 6.73
N ALA A 97 12.96 1.30 6.59
CA ALA A 97 11.71 1.63 5.91
C ALA A 97 11.72 1.25 4.43
N ILE A 98 12.85 1.42 3.73
CA ILE A 98 12.96 1.11 2.29
C ILE A 98 12.64 -0.36 1.99
N PRO A 99 13.30 -1.37 2.61
CA PRO A 99 12.92 -2.76 2.43
C PRO A 99 11.49 -3.06 2.89
N MET A 100 10.97 -2.42 3.95
CA MET A 100 9.56 -2.58 4.35
C MET A 100 8.58 -2.14 3.26
N VAL A 101 8.84 -1.01 2.58
CA VAL A 101 8.00 -0.54 1.48
C VAL A 101 8.08 -1.48 0.28
N MET A 102 9.28 -1.98 -0.06
CA MET A 102 9.44 -3.03 -1.08
C MET A 102 8.64 -4.28 -0.71
N GLY A 103 8.66 -4.65 0.57
CA GLY A 103 7.92 -5.76 1.12
C GLY A 103 6.41 -5.57 0.98
N ALA A 104 5.90 -4.38 1.29
CA ALA A 104 4.50 -4.02 1.11
C ALA A 104 4.06 -4.18 -0.35
N ASN A 105 4.93 -3.85 -1.30
CA ASN A 105 4.66 -4.04 -2.72
C ASN A 105 4.58 -5.53 -3.10
N ILE A 106 5.44 -6.38 -2.53
CA ILE A 106 5.32 -7.85 -2.65
C ILE A 106 4.03 -8.34 -2.01
N GLY A 107 3.60 -7.81 -0.85
CA GLY A 107 2.38 -8.27 -0.20
C GLY A 107 1.12 -8.08 -1.07
N THR A 108 1.12 -7.08 -1.96
CA THR A 108 0.03 -6.89 -2.93
C THR A 108 -0.11 -8.07 -3.89
N THR A 109 0.99 -8.78 -4.19
CA THR A 109 0.93 -9.94 -5.10
C THR A 109 0.16 -11.10 -4.49
N ILE A 110 0.31 -11.28 -3.18
CA ILE A 110 -0.47 -12.25 -2.40
C ILE A 110 -1.97 -11.88 -2.49
N THR A 111 -2.30 -10.61 -2.27
CA THR A 111 -3.69 -10.12 -2.35
C THR A 111 -4.26 -10.30 -3.76
N ASN A 112 -3.53 -9.91 -4.79
CA ASN A 112 -3.96 -10.05 -6.19
C ASN A 112 -4.20 -11.51 -6.57
N THR A 113 -3.31 -12.41 -6.15
CA THR A 113 -3.48 -13.84 -6.35
C THR A 113 -4.77 -14.33 -5.68
N ILE A 114 -5.01 -13.97 -4.41
CA ILE A 114 -6.25 -14.32 -3.69
C ILE A 114 -7.50 -13.77 -4.40
N VAL A 115 -7.48 -12.49 -4.79
CA VAL A 115 -8.59 -11.84 -5.49
C VAL A 115 -8.86 -12.50 -6.84
N SER A 116 -7.82 -12.86 -7.59
CA SER A 116 -7.98 -13.57 -8.87
C SER A 116 -8.63 -14.95 -8.68
N LEU A 117 -8.21 -15.70 -7.65
CA LEU A 117 -8.79 -17.00 -7.31
C LEU A 117 -10.26 -16.90 -6.88
N GLY A 118 -10.68 -15.77 -6.30
CA GLY A 118 -12.10 -15.51 -6.00
C GLY A 118 -13.01 -15.58 -7.23
N HIS A 119 -12.47 -15.33 -8.43
CA HIS A 119 -13.21 -15.36 -9.69
C HIS A 119 -13.20 -16.73 -10.38
N VAL A 120 -12.60 -17.78 -9.78
CA VAL A 120 -12.38 -19.11 -10.41
C VAL A 120 -13.63 -19.76 -11.00
N ARG A 121 -14.83 -19.42 -10.48
CA ARG A 121 -16.11 -19.96 -10.97
C ARG A 121 -16.62 -19.27 -12.25
N GLN A 122 -16.02 -18.15 -12.64
CA GLN A 122 -16.41 -17.32 -13.77
C GLN A 122 -15.28 -17.34 -14.81
N GLY A 123 -15.38 -18.22 -15.82
CA GLY A 123 -14.25 -18.52 -16.71
C GLY A 123 -13.59 -17.32 -17.38
N GLU A 124 -14.37 -16.39 -17.96
CA GLU A 124 -13.83 -15.20 -18.62
C GLU A 124 -13.30 -14.15 -17.62
N GLU A 125 -14.00 -13.92 -16.50
CA GLU A 125 -13.54 -12.99 -15.47
C GLU A 125 -12.26 -13.49 -14.78
N PHE A 126 -12.17 -14.80 -14.49
CA PHE A 126 -10.98 -15.43 -13.94
C PHE A 126 -9.77 -15.21 -14.85
N LYS A 127 -9.90 -15.47 -16.16
CA LYS A 127 -8.78 -15.26 -17.10
C LYS A 127 -8.29 -13.81 -17.07
N ARG A 128 -9.22 -12.84 -17.06
CA ARG A 128 -8.88 -11.41 -17.03
C ARG A 128 -8.24 -11.01 -15.71
N ALA A 129 -8.82 -11.42 -14.58
CA ALA A 129 -8.33 -11.13 -13.25
C ALA A 129 -6.97 -11.79 -12.98
N PHE A 130 -6.80 -13.06 -13.38
CA PHE A 130 -5.55 -13.81 -13.24
C PHE A 130 -4.44 -13.25 -14.12
N ALA A 131 -4.74 -12.87 -15.37
CA ALA A 131 -3.75 -12.21 -16.24
C ALA A 131 -3.31 -10.85 -15.67
N ALA A 132 -4.25 -10.04 -15.19
CA ALA A 132 -3.95 -8.76 -14.55
C ALA A 132 -3.11 -8.94 -13.28
N ALA A 133 -3.48 -9.88 -12.41
CA ALA A 133 -2.72 -10.22 -11.21
C ALA A 133 -1.30 -10.67 -11.58
N THR A 134 -1.16 -11.57 -12.55
CA THR A 134 0.15 -12.10 -12.97
C THR A 134 1.09 -10.99 -13.45
N ILE A 135 0.61 -10.09 -14.33
CA ILE A 135 1.45 -8.98 -14.85
C ILE A 135 1.91 -8.08 -13.72
N HIS A 136 0.99 -7.72 -12.81
CA HIS A 136 1.30 -6.91 -11.64
C HIS A 136 2.33 -7.60 -10.74
N ASP A 137 2.13 -8.90 -10.49
CA ASP A 137 2.95 -9.69 -9.57
C ASP A 137 4.39 -9.84 -10.07
N PHE A 138 4.55 -10.11 -11.37
CA PHE A 138 5.88 -10.16 -11.99
C PHE A 138 6.58 -8.80 -11.97
N PHE A 139 5.87 -7.70 -12.26
CA PHE A 139 6.46 -6.35 -12.18
C PHE A 139 6.97 -6.04 -10.76
N ASN A 140 6.18 -6.35 -9.74
CA ASN A 140 6.56 -6.13 -8.35
C ASN A 140 7.72 -7.03 -7.91
N LEU A 141 7.70 -8.30 -8.28
CA LEU A 141 8.77 -9.24 -7.94
C LEU A 141 10.10 -8.85 -8.60
N ILE A 142 10.09 -8.54 -9.89
CA ILE A 142 11.28 -8.09 -10.62
C ILE A 142 11.83 -6.80 -10.01
N SER A 143 10.95 -5.86 -9.66
CA SER A 143 11.35 -4.62 -9.00
C SER A 143 12.11 -4.90 -7.70
N VAL A 144 11.60 -5.78 -6.82
CA VAL A 144 12.31 -6.09 -5.58
C VAL A 144 13.60 -6.86 -5.82
N VAL A 145 13.61 -7.83 -6.73
CA VAL A 145 14.81 -8.62 -7.08
C VAL A 145 15.93 -7.73 -7.61
N ILE A 146 15.62 -6.62 -8.28
CA ILE A 146 16.60 -5.65 -8.76
C ILE A 146 16.95 -4.63 -7.68
N PHE A 147 15.95 -3.95 -7.11
CA PHE A 147 16.19 -2.81 -6.23
C PHE A 147 16.66 -3.19 -4.82
N LEU A 148 16.25 -4.33 -4.26
CA LEU A 148 16.65 -4.71 -2.90
C LEU A 148 18.16 -5.05 -2.83
N PRO A 149 18.75 -5.88 -3.72
CA PRO A 149 20.20 -6.09 -3.70
C PRO A 149 20.98 -4.82 -3.99
N LEU A 150 20.52 -3.99 -4.93
CA LEU A 150 21.15 -2.69 -5.19
C LEU A 150 21.12 -1.78 -3.96
N GLU A 151 20.02 -1.78 -3.22
CA GLU A 151 19.93 -1.01 -1.98
C GLU A 151 20.89 -1.54 -0.91
N ILE A 152 20.98 -2.86 -0.75
CA ILE A 152 21.90 -3.48 0.21
C ILE A 152 23.36 -3.17 -0.14
N MET A 153 23.70 -3.17 -1.43
CA MET A 153 25.08 -2.98 -1.90
C MET A 153 25.51 -1.51 -1.92
N PHE A 154 24.64 -0.59 -2.34
CA PHE A 154 25.01 0.80 -2.62
C PHE A 154 24.32 1.81 -1.73
N GLY A 155 23.22 1.43 -1.05
CA GLY A 155 22.33 2.34 -0.31
C GLY A 155 21.79 3.44 -1.22
N PHE A 156 21.48 3.11 -2.48
CA PHE A 156 21.15 4.09 -3.52
C PHE A 156 19.90 4.91 -3.15
N LEU A 157 18.83 4.24 -2.74
CA LEU A 157 17.56 4.85 -2.33
C LEU A 157 17.71 5.60 -1.01
N GLN A 158 18.45 5.05 -0.05
CA GLN A 158 18.74 5.75 1.20
C GLN A 158 19.51 7.06 0.95
N LYS A 159 20.58 7.02 0.14
CA LYS A 159 21.43 8.19 -0.14
C LYS A 159 20.69 9.26 -0.92
N THR A 160 19.92 8.86 -1.93
CA THR A 160 19.10 9.78 -2.72
C THR A 160 17.98 10.40 -1.88
N GLY A 161 17.32 9.62 -1.02
CA GLY A 161 16.32 10.13 -0.08
C GLY A 161 16.91 11.15 0.90
N ALA A 162 18.09 10.86 1.45
CA ALA A 162 18.80 11.79 2.35
C ALA A 162 19.29 13.06 1.66
N TYR A 163 19.48 13.04 0.33
CA TYR A 163 19.87 14.22 -0.44
C TYR A 163 18.70 15.17 -0.72
N ILE A 164 17.47 14.65 -0.75
CA ILE A 164 16.26 15.41 -1.09
C ILE A 164 15.54 15.94 0.16
N ALA A 165 15.76 15.31 1.32
CA ALA A 165 15.17 15.69 2.62
C ALA A 165 15.89 16.88 3.28
#